data_AF-A0A7S7AI28-F1
#
_entry.id   AF-A0A7S7AI28-F1
#
_cell.length_a   1.000
_cell.length_b   1.000
_cell.length_c   1.000
_cell.angle_alpha   90.00
_cell.angle_beta   90.00
_cell.angle_gamma   90.00
#
_symmetry.space_group_name_H-M   'P 1'
#
loop_
_entity.id
_entity.type
_entity.pdbx_description
1 polymer ?
#
loop_
_entity_poly.entity_id
_entity_poly.type
_entity_poly.pdbx_seq_one_letter_code
_entity_poly.pdbx_strand_id
1 'polypeptide(L)'
;MNSFNIRVVMVLQLVLFLSACNLADWSPINKSPEFLRHPDGQIIRQCDGSGIAMRGGAREKFWRDNDLPKGTINFVCKNGKAYLPDQVPKD
;
A
#
# COMPACT_ATOMS: atom_id res chain seq x y z
N MET A 1 -26.28 -42.60 35.70
CA MET A 1 -25.71 -41.32 35.22
C MET A 1 -26.82 -40.59 34.46
N ASN A 2 -27.41 -39.56 35.05
CA ASN A 2 -28.68 -38.99 34.59
C ASN A 2 -28.51 -38.16 33.31
N SER A 3 -29.41 -38.38 32.34
CA SER A 3 -29.43 -37.72 31.01
C SER A 3 -29.32 -36.18 31.07
N PHE A 4 -29.76 -35.58 32.17
CA PHE A 4 -29.66 -34.14 32.44
C PHE A 4 -28.20 -33.63 32.50
N ASN A 5 -27.29 -34.41 33.08
CA ASN A 5 -25.88 -34.03 33.19
C ASN A 5 -25.16 -34.06 31.83
N ILE A 6 -25.55 -34.97 30.94
CA ILE A 6 -24.95 -35.09 29.60
C ILE A 6 -25.30 -33.87 28.74
N ARG A 7 -26.54 -33.38 28.81
CA ARG A 7 -26.99 -32.20 28.06
C ARG A 7 -26.28 -30.93 28.52
N VAL A 8 -26.09 -30.76 29.84
CA VAL A 8 -25.38 -29.61 30.41
C VAL A 8 -23.89 -29.62 30.02
N VAL A 9 -23.24 -30.79 30.07
CA VAL A 9 -21.83 -30.94 29.65
C VAL A 9 -21.65 -30.65 28.16
N MET A 10 -22.58 -31.09 27.30
CA MET A 10 -22.52 -30.87 25.86
C MET A 10 -22.68 -29.38 25.49
N VAL A 11 -23.60 -28.66 26.15
CA VAL A 11 -23.78 -27.22 25.95
C VAL A 11 -22.56 -26.44 26.46
N LEU A 12 -21.98 -26.84 27.58
CA LEU A 12 -20.81 -26.17 28.16
C LEU A 12 -19.56 -26.32 27.27
N GLN A 13 -19.36 -27.49 26.66
CA GLN A 13 -18.28 -27.71 25.69
C GLN A 13 -18.48 -26.87 24.42
N LEU A 14 -19.71 -26.74 23.93
CA LEU A 14 -20.02 -25.94 22.74
C LEU A 14 -19.68 -24.46 22.95
N VAL A 15 -19.96 -23.90 24.13
CA VAL A 15 -19.65 -22.49 24.46
C VAL A 15 -18.13 -22.24 24.54
N LEU A 16 -17.36 -23.22 25.04
CA LEU A 16 -15.89 -23.11 25.12
C LEU A 16 -15.22 -23.12 23.74
N PHE A 17 -15.77 -23.82 22.74
CA PHE A 17 -15.26 -23.78 21.36
C PHE A 17 -15.61 -22.48 20.63
N LEU A 18 -16.74 -21.82 20.95
CA LEU A 18 -17.11 -20.54 20.33
C LEU A 18 -16.24 -19.35 20.79
N SER A 19 -15.59 -19.44 21.97
CA SER A 19 -14.69 -18.38 22.45
C SER A 19 -13.32 -18.32 21.76
N ALA A 20 -12.99 -19.28 20.86
CA ALA A 20 -11.69 -19.33 20.20
C ALA A 20 -11.55 -18.40 18.96
N CYS A 21 -12.63 -17.78 18.48
CA CYS A 21 -12.57 -16.86 17.33
C CYS A 21 -12.21 -15.41 17.68
N ASN A 22 -11.95 -15.08 18.95
CA ASN A 22 -11.57 -13.72 19.36
C ASN A 22 -10.06 -13.55 19.61
N LEU A 23 -9.25 -14.54 19.28
CA LEU A 23 -7.80 -14.41 19.29
C LEU A 23 -7.33 -14.00 17.90
N ALA A 24 -6.73 -12.81 17.85
CA ALA A 24 -5.87 -12.31 16.79
C ALA A 24 -6.56 -11.76 15.52
N ASP A 25 -7.09 -10.54 15.64
CA ASP A 25 -6.83 -9.53 14.60
C ASP A 25 -5.33 -9.17 14.62
N TRP A 26 -4.47 -10.14 14.28
CA TRP A 26 -3.09 -9.91 13.91
C TRP A 26 -3.02 -9.96 12.39
N SER A 27 -3.82 -9.14 11.71
CA SER A 27 -3.35 -8.70 10.42
C SER A 27 -2.07 -7.91 10.69
N PRO A 28 -0.88 -8.34 10.24
CA PRO A 28 0.20 -7.38 10.09
C PRO A 28 -0.43 -6.31 9.19
N ILE A 29 -0.61 -5.10 9.70
CA ILE A 29 -1.10 -3.98 8.92
C ILE A 29 -0.02 -3.79 7.86
N ASN A 30 -0.19 -4.50 6.76
CA ASN A 30 0.62 -4.41 5.57
C ASN A 30 0.17 -3.06 5.00
N LYS A 31 0.71 -1.98 5.58
CA LYS A 31 0.43 -0.62 5.12
C LYS A 31 0.78 -0.65 3.66
N SER A 32 -0.23 -0.63 2.80
CA SER A 32 -0.02 -0.63 1.36
C SER A 32 0.95 0.51 1.06
N PRO A 33 1.94 0.29 0.17
CA PRO A 33 2.93 1.30 -0.12
C PRO A 33 2.22 2.61 -0.47
N GLU A 34 2.52 3.64 0.31
CA GLU A 34 1.98 4.97 0.10
C GLU A 34 2.71 5.56 -1.11
N PHE A 35 1.97 5.90 -2.17
CA PHE A 35 2.54 6.45 -3.40
C PHE A 35 2.28 7.96 -3.48
N LEU A 36 3.17 8.66 -4.18
CA LEU A 36 2.99 10.05 -4.58
C LEU A 36 1.74 10.16 -5.47
N ARG A 37 0.92 11.18 -5.19
CA ARG A 37 -0.34 11.42 -5.89
C ARG A 37 -0.44 12.86 -6.36
N HIS A 38 -1.13 13.05 -7.48
CA HIS A 38 -1.62 14.34 -7.90
C HIS A 38 -2.72 14.85 -6.94
N PRO A 39 -3.02 16.16 -6.93
CA PRO A 39 -4.11 16.73 -6.14
C PRO A 39 -5.50 16.13 -6.45
N ASP A 40 -5.67 15.58 -7.65
CA ASP A 40 -6.89 14.87 -8.08
C ASP A 40 -6.97 13.41 -7.56
N GLY A 41 -5.95 12.96 -6.82
CA GLY A 41 -5.86 11.62 -6.23
C GLY A 41 -5.19 10.57 -7.11
N GLN A 42 -4.82 10.88 -8.36
CA GLN A 42 -4.15 9.92 -9.26
C GLN A 42 -2.73 9.59 -8.80
N ILE A 43 -2.30 8.33 -8.93
CA ILE A 43 -0.94 7.90 -8.58
C ILE A 43 0.03 8.43 -9.64
N ILE A 44 1.09 9.09 -9.18
CA ILE A 44 2.19 9.53 -10.03
C ILE A 44 3.04 8.32 -10.36
N ARG A 45 3.16 8.05 -11.65
CA ARG A 45 3.93 6.92 -12.20
C ARG A 45 5.20 7.40 -12.85
N GLN A 46 6.27 6.64 -12.64
CA GLN A 46 7.53 6.76 -13.36
C GLN A 46 7.35 6.39 -14.84
N CYS A 47 8.40 6.58 -15.64
CA CYS A 47 8.37 6.29 -17.07
C CYS A 47 8.30 4.79 -17.43
N ASP A 48 8.51 3.90 -16.46
CA ASP A 48 8.29 2.46 -16.57
C ASP A 48 6.88 2.02 -16.12
N GLY A 49 6.02 2.96 -15.72
CA GLY A 49 4.66 2.72 -15.23
C GLY A 49 4.56 2.37 -13.74
N SER A 50 5.69 2.23 -13.03
CA SER A 50 5.69 1.98 -11.58
C SER A 50 5.33 3.24 -10.78
N GLY A 51 4.66 3.08 -9.65
CA GLY A 51 4.34 4.20 -8.76
C GLY A 51 5.57 4.70 -8.00
N ILE A 52 5.68 6.01 -7.78
CA ILE A 52 6.74 6.59 -6.95
C ILE A 52 6.33 6.48 -5.48
N ALA A 53 7.06 5.71 -4.67
CA ALA A 53 6.77 5.59 -3.25
C ALA A 53 6.97 6.94 -2.53
N MET A 54 6.01 7.31 -1.67
CA MET A 54 6.02 8.52 -0.85
C MET A 54 7.04 8.41 0.30
N ARG A 55 7.28 7.18 0.78
CA ARG A 55 8.22 6.86 1.85
C ARG A 55 9.43 6.10 1.30
N GLY A 56 10.54 6.21 2.02
CA GLY A 56 11.84 5.74 1.55
C GLY A 56 12.40 6.69 0.50
N GLY A 57 13.71 6.69 0.31
CA GLY A 57 14.41 7.63 -0.59
C GLY A 57 14.09 7.48 -2.08
N ALA A 58 13.03 6.75 -2.45
CA ALA A 58 12.61 6.47 -3.82
C ALA A 58 12.19 7.76 -4.56
N ARG A 59 11.43 8.65 -3.91
CA ARG A 59 11.03 9.93 -4.52
C ARG A 59 12.22 10.87 -4.71
N GLU A 60 13.11 10.97 -3.73
CA GLU A 60 14.33 11.78 -3.83
C GLU A 60 15.27 11.23 -4.89
N LYS A 61 15.37 9.89 -4.99
CA LYS A 61 16.08 9.20 -6.06
C LYS A 61 15.47 9.51 -7.42
N PHE A 62 14.15 9.43 -7.57
CA PHE A 62 13.47 9.75 -8.83
C PHE A 62 13.79 11.17 -9.31
N TRP A 63 13.65 12.18 -8.44
CA TRP A 63 13.96 13.56 -8.82
C TRP A 63 15.43 13.74 -9.18
N ARG A 64 16.35 13.16 -8.40
CA ARG A 64 17.79 13.26 -8.67
C ARG A 64 18.18 12.57 -9.97
N ASP A 65 17.70 11.36 -10.21
CA ASP A 65 18.09 10.56 -11.38
C ASP A 65 17.54 11.15 -12.69
N ASN A 66 16.51 12.00 -12.61
CA ASN A 66 15.92 12.70 -13.76
C ASN A 66 16.27 14.20 -13.82
N ASP A 67 17.15 14.69 -12.95
CA ASP A 67 17.51 16.12 -12.84
C ASP A 67 16.29 17.05 -12.61
N LEU A 68 15.26 16.55 -11.92
CA LEU A 68 14.04 17.28 -11.64
C LEU A 68 14.11 18.01 -10.28
N PRO A 69 13.46 19.19 -10.15
CA PRO A 69 13.26 19.83 -8.86
C PRO A 69 12.49 18.91 -7.89
N LYS A 70 12.84 18.96 -6.60
CA LYS A 70 12.11 18.20 -5.57
C LYS A 70 10.65 18.66 -5.54
N GLY A 71 9.73 17.70 -5.41
CA GLY A 71 8.30 17.95 -5.44
C GLY A 71 7.70 18.05 -6.84
N THR A 72 8.49 17.87 -7.90
CA THR A 72 7.95 17.80 -9.27
C THR A 72 6.97 16.63 -9.39
N ILE A 73 5.73 16.96 -9.72
CA ILE A 73 4.64 16.01 -9.99
C ILE A 73 4.19 16.03 -11.45
N ASN A 74 4.51 17.10 -12.19
CA ASN A 74 4.18 17.26 -13.60
C ASN A 74 5.46 17.10 -14.42
N PHE A 75 5.54 16.03 -15.20
CA PHE A 75 6.67 15.73 -16.07
C PHE A 75 6.21 14.94 -17.28
N VAL A 76 7.03 14.91 -18.33
CA VAL A 76 6.81 14.15 -19.55
C VAL A 76 7.89 13.08 -19.66
N CYS A 77 7.47 11.85 -19.98
CA CYS A 77 8.40 10.76 -20.22
C CYS A 77 8.83 10.73 -21.69
N LYS A 78 10.14 10.78 -21.95
CA LYS A 78 10.74 10.59 -23.28
C LYS A 78 11.97 9.69 -23.16
N ASN A 79 12.09 8.67 -24.00
CA ASN A 79 13.23 7.74 -23.99
C ASN A 79 13.53 7.15 -22.60
N GLY A 80 12.50 6.88 -21.79
CA GLY A 80 12.65 6.34 -20.43
C GLY A 80 13.10 7.33 -19.34
N LYS A 81 13.36 8.61 -19.69
CA LYS A 81 13.69 9.68 -18.74
C LYS A 81 12.51 10.65 -18.58
N ALA A 82 12.30 11.14 -17.38
CA ALA A 82 11.32 12.18 -17.06
C ALA A 82 11.94 13.57 -17.25
N TYR A 83 11.21 14.46 -17.91
CA TYR A 83 11.61 15.84 -18.18
C TYR A 83 10.51 16.80 -17.74
N LEU A 84 10.90 18.03 -17.38
CA LEU A 84 9.93 19.12 -17.34
C LEU A 84 9.36 19.36 -18.75
N PRO A 85 8.08 19.74 -18.90
CA PRO A 85 7.44 19.89 -20.21
C PRO A 85 8.19 20.81 -21.19
N ASP A 86 8.88 21.82 -20.69
CA ASP A 86 9.70 22.79 -21.43
C ASP A 86 11.12 22.29 -21.76
N GLN A 87 11.56 21.20 -21.12
CA GLN A 87 12.90 20.62 -21.25
C GLN A 87 12.92 19.31 -22.05
N VAL A 88 11.78 18.90 -22.61
CA VAL A 88 11.69 17.70 -23.43
C VAL A 88 12.58 17.87 -24.68
N PRO A 89 13.54 16.96 -24.94
CA PRO A 89 14.38 17.02 -26.14
C PRO A 89 13.51 17.06 -27.40
N LYS A 90 13.87 17.90 -28.38
CA LYS A 90 13.28 17.85 -29.72
C LYS A 90 14.06 16.82 -30.53
N ASP A 91 13.34 15.98 -31.27
CA ASP A 91 13.96 15.02 -32.20
C ASP A 91 14.55 15.73 -33.42
#